data_AF-A0A7S1HZH4-F1
#
_entry.id   AF-A0A7S1HZH4-F1
#
_cell.length_a   1.000
_cell.length_b   1.000
_cell.length_c   1.000
_cell.angle_alpha   90.00
_cell.angle_beta   90.00
_cell.angle_gamma   90.00
#
_symmetry.space_group_name_H-M   'P 1'
#
loop_
_entity.id
_entity.type
_entity.pdbx_description
1 polymer ?
#
loop_
_entity_poly.entity_id
_entity_poly.type
_entity_poly.pdbx_seq_one_letter_code
_entity_poly.pdbx_strand_id
1 'polypeptide(L)'
;QSAEYYHVRAISIIFLFVYGLGIPLSFPLLGRLIKKVYSWSKEVDTFAFLMGGYRSKWRYWEVINMFRKMALIVVVTFVPENHVQIFLALWVMSIFLAFQLVCQPLAYKEANRLESASLLILVLTLNLALLLVPEFGFSSIVQWPIVVAMIGVNGCVMLSYIIAVLHTLRSKVKLVMSEKKDRKQKIDAKKRQVKMQFLKSNGLFGMKGFQRFKGAAWANIWLKRNNNATFSPKGFIGGADLSAAQKDDSP
;
A
#
# COMPACT_ATOMS: atom_id res chain seq x y z
N GLN A 1 12.53 19.90 -39.97
CA GLN A 1 11.84 18.93 -39.10
C GLN A 1 11.29 17.84 -40.01
N SER A 2 11.61 16.56 -39.77
CA SER A 2 11.19 15.43 -40.62
C SER A 2 9.69 15.13 -40.45
N ALA A 3 9.04 14.58 -41.47
CA ALA A 3 7.63 14.18 -41.43
C ALA A 3 7.32 13.20 -40.27
N GLU A 4 8.30 12.38 -39.90
CA GLU A 4 8.24 11.45 -38.77
C GLU A 4 7.93 12.14 -37.43
N TYR A 5 8.46 13.35 -37.21
CA TYR A 5 8.20 14.11 -35.99
C TYR A 5 6.72 14.45 -35.81
N TYR A 6 6.04 14.83 -36.90
CA TYR A 6 4.62 15.15 -36.87
C TYR A 6 3.75 13.92 -36.63
N HIS A 7 4.11 12.77 -37.20
CA HIS A 7 3.40 11.50 -36.97
C HIS A 7 3.54 11.04 -35.52
N VAL A 8 4.76 11.05 -34.97
CA VAL A 8 4.98 10.68 -33.56
C VAL A 8 4.23 11.62 -32.63
N ARG A 9 4.27 12.94 -32.89
CA ARG A 9 3.52 13.92 -32.10
C ARG A 9 2.02 13.68 -32.13
N ALA A 10 1.43 13.45 -33.30
CA ALA A 10 0.00 13.18 -33.42
C ALA A 10 -0.42 11.90 -32.66
N ILE A 11 0.38 10.83 -32.77
CA ILE A 11 0.16 9.58 -32.04
C ILE A 11 0.24 9.84 -30.53
N SER A 12 1.28 10.54 -30.05
CA SER A 12 1.42 10.88 -28.62
C SER A 12 0.23 11.67 -28.09
N ILE A 13 -0.33 12.60 -28.87
CA ILE A 13 -1.51 13.38 -28.47
C ILE A 13 -2.73 12.46 -28.30
N ILE A 14 -2.96 11.55 -29.25
CA ILE A 14 -4.08 10.59 -29.18
C ILE A 14 -3.93 9.72 -27.93
N PHE A 15 -2.75 9.14 -27.70
CA PHE A 15 -2.48 8.33 -26.51
C PHE A 15 -2.66 9.14 -25.22
N LEU A 16 -2.18 10.39 -25.18
CA LEU A 16 -2.33 11.26 -24.02
C LEU A 16 -3.79 11.52 -23.69
N PHE A 17 -4.65 11.78 -24.68
CA PHE A 17 -6.07 11.99 -24.42
C PHE A 17 -6.79 10.69 -24.07
N VAL A 18 -6.51 9.58 -24.76
CA VAL A 18 -7.15 8.28 -24.47
C VAL A 18 -6.80 7.79 -23.06
N TYR A 19 -5.53 7.83 -22.67
CA TYR A 19 -5.12 7.39 -21.33
C TYR A 19 -5.37 8.46 -20.27
N GLY A 20 -5.09 9.72 -20.59
CA GLY A 20 -5.20 10.85 -19.67
C GLY A 20 -6.64 11.24 -19.33
N LEU A 21 -7.59 11.14 -20.28
CA LEU A 21 -9.02 11.34 -20.02
C LEU A 21 -9.76 10.02 -19.79
N GLY A 22 -9.43 8.97 -20.53
CA GLY A 22 -10.16 7.69 -20.46
C GLY A 22 -10.15 7.10 -19.06
N ILE A 23 -9.00 7.15 -18.36
CA ILE A 23 -8.90 6.66 -16.99
C ILE A 23 -9.79 7.50 -16.03
N PRO A 24 -9.65 8.84 -15.91
CA PRO A 24 -10.51 9.63 -15.03
C PRO A 24 -12.01 9.56 -15.35
N LEU A 25 -12.39 9.49 -16.65
CA LEU A 25 -13.79 9.38 -17.07
C LEU A 25 -14.36 7.98 -16.85
N SER A 26 -13.54 6.94 -16.99
CA SER A 26 -13.98 5.56 -16.77
C SER A 26 -14.47 5.36 -15.33
N PHE A 27 -13.85 5.99 -14.32
CA PHE A 27 -14.20 5.81 -12.91
C PHE A 27 -15.66 6.14 -12.54
N PRO A 28 -16.19 7.36 -12.81
CA PRO A 28 -17.57 7.67 -12.52
C PRO A 28 -18.56 6.91 -13.42
N LEU A 29 -18.18 6.58 -14.65
CA LEU A 29 -19.00 5.79 -15.58
C LEU A 29 -19.14 4.34 -15.10
N LEU A 30 -18.05 3.67 -14.74
CA LEU A 30 -18.06 2.32 -14.16
C LEU A 30 -18.82 2.32 -12.83
N GLY A 31 -18.62 3.33 -11.98
CA GLY A 31 -19.35 3.45 -10.72
C GLY A 31 -20.86 3.57 -10.91
N ARG A 32 -21.33 4.24 -11.97
CA ARG A 32 -22.76 4.32 -12.33
C ARG A 32 -23.28 3.03 -12.95
N LEU A 33 -22.51 2.40 -13.83
CA LEU A 33 -22.89 1.15 -14.50
C LEU A 33 -22.98 0.00 -13.51
N ILE A 34 -22.00 -0.15 -12.62
CA ILE A 34 -21.99 -1.18 -11.58
C ILE A 34 -23.13 -0.95 -10.59
N LYS A 35 -23.42 0.30 -10.22
CA LYS A 35 -24.57 0.63 -9.37
C LYS A 35 -25.92 0.32 -10.03
N LYS A 36 -25.99 0.37 -11.36
CA LYS A 36 -27.19 0.04 -12.14
C LYS A 36 -27.36 -1.47 -12.34
N VAL A 37 -26.27 -2.21 -12.47
CA VAL A 37 -26.26 -3.66 -12.76
C VAL A 37 -26.27 -4.52 -11.49
N TYR A 38 -25.62 -4.07 -10.41
CA TYR A 38 -25.51 -4.80 -9.15
C TYR A 38 -26.24 -4.05 -8.03
N SER A 39 -27.38 -4.60 -7.58
CA SER A 39 -28.09 -4.08 -6.41
C SER A 39 -27.27 -4.36 -5.15
N TRP A 40 -26.54 -3.34 -4.69
CA TRP A 40 -25.98 -3.11 -3.35
C TRP A 40 -25.96 -4.31 -2.40
N SER A 41 -24.77 -4.87 -2.11
CA SER A 41 -24.54 -5.50 -0.80
C SER A 41 -23.08 -5.78 -0.44
N LYS A 42 -22.18 -6.22 -1.35
CA LYS A 42 -20.84 -6.69 -0.91
C LYS A 42 -19.61 -6.32 -1.76
N GLU A 43 -19.74 -5.75 -2.95
CA GLU A 43 -18.59 -5.53 -3.85
C GLU A 43 -18.01 -4.11 -3.83
N VAL A 44 -18.42 -3.28 -2.87
CA VAL A 44 -17.85 -1.95 -2.65
C VAL A 44 -16.37 -2.03 -2.22
N ASP A 45 -15.89 -3.19 -1.76
CA ASP A 45 -14.50 -3.36 -1.29
C ASP A 45 -13.45 -3.15 -2.39
N THR A 46 -13.72 -3.53 -3.64
CA THR A 46 -12.76 -3.36 -4.74
C THR A 46 -12.53 -1.87 -5.06
N PHE A 47 -13.58 -1.04 -4.96
CA PHE A 47 -13.46 0.41 -5.09
C PHE A 47 -13.22 1.12 -3.76
N ALA A 48 -13.36 0.43 -2.62
CA ALA A 48 -13.07 0.99 -1.30
C ALA A 48 -11.58 1.26 -1.14
N PHE A 49 -10.70 0.56 -1.86
CA PHE A 49 -9.29 0.94 -1.92
C PHE A 49 -9.12 2.36 -2.50
N LEU A 50 -9.83 2.68 -3.58
CA LEU A 50 -9.73 3.99 -4.23
C LEU A 50 -10.52 5.09 -3.51
N MET A 51 -11.71 4.78 -2.97
CA MET A 51 -12.59 5.76 -2.33
C MET A 51 -12.46 5.84 -0.81
N GLY A 52 -11.83 4.85 -0.16
CA GLY A 52 -11.82 4.68 1.30
C GLY A 52 -10.99 5.72 2.05
N GLY A 53 -10.11 6.45 1.36
CA GLY A 53 -9.32 7.54 1.94
C GLY A 53 -10.06 8.88 2.04
N TYR A 54 -11.18 9.04 1.34
CA TYR A 54 -11.86 10.33 1.16
C TYR A 54 -13.15 10.44 1.97
N ARG A 55 -13.52 11.68 2.33
CA ARG A 55 -14.83 11.95 2.96
C ARG A 55 -15.95 11.66 1.97
N SER A 56 -17.12 11.26 2.46
CA SER A 56 -18.28 10.89 1.61
C SER A 56 -18.65 11.97 0.57
N LYS A 57 -18.55 13.25 0.95
CA LYS A 57 -18.81 14.40 0.07
C LYS A 57 -17.79 14.58 -1.07
N TRP A 58 -16.57 14.05 -0.92
CA TRP A 58 -15.43 14.31 -1.80
C TRP A 58 -14.90 13.04 -2.49
N ARG A 59 -15.74 12.01 -2.67
CA ARG A 59 -15.32 10.74 -3.31
C ARG A 59 -14.83 10.90 -4.76
N TYR A 60 -15.25 11.96 -5.46
CA TYR A 60 -14.78 12.30 -6.81
C TYR A 60 -13.42 13.00 -6.84
N TRP A 61 -12.82 13.30 -5.67
CA TRP A 61 -11.57 14.03 -5.59
C TRP A 61 -10.40 13.33 -6.29
N GLU A 62 -10.42 11.99 -6.36
CA GLU A 62 -9.42 11.24 -7.10
C GLU A 62 -9.41 11.63 -8.60
N VAL A 63 -10.58 11.93 -9.18
CA VAL A 63 -10.69 12.41 -10.57
C VAL A 63 -10.01 13.78 -10.72
N ILE A 64 -10.17 14.67 -9.73
CA ILE A 64 -9.51 15.98 -9.70
C ILE A 64 -7.99 15.80 -9.61
N ASN A 65 -7.50 14.89 -8.77
CA ASN A 65 -6.08 14.56 -8.66
C ASN A 65 -5.49 13.99 -9.96
N MET A 66 -6.27 13.21 -10.71
CA MET A 66 -5.85 12.72 -12.03
C MET A 66 -5.85 13.84 -13.07
N PHE A 67 -6.85 14.72 -13.05
CA PHE A 67 -6.91 15.89 -13.92
C PHE A 67 -5.72 16.83 -13.69
N ARG A 68 -5.27 17.01 -12.44
CA ARG A 68 -4.02 17.72 -12.10
C ARG A 68 -2.82 17.16 -12.84
N LYS A 69 -2.64 15.83 -12.80
CA LYS A 69 -1.52 15.16 -13.48
C LYS A 69 -1.61 15.34 -14.99
N MET A 70 -2.81 15.20 -15.55
CA MET A 70 -3.04 15.43 -16.99
C MET A 70 -2.70 16.87 -17.39
N ALA A 71 -3.15 17.87 -16.63
CA ALA A 71 -2.85 19.28 -16.89
C ALA A 71 -1.33 19.54 -16.93
N LEU A 72 -0.58 18.96 -16.00
CA LEU A 72 0.89 19.05 -16.03
C LEU A 72 1.50 18.39 -17.27
N ILE A 73 1.04 17.20 -17.65
CA ILE A 73 1.56 16.51 -18.85
C ILE A 73 1.27 17.34 -20.10
N VAL A 74 0.09 17.95 -20.21
CA VAL A 74 -0.26 18.85 -21.31
C VAL A 74 0.70 20.04 -21.35
N VAL A 75 0.94 20.71 -20.22
CA VAL A 75 1.89 21.83 -20.16
C VAL A 75 3.28 21.38 -20.62
N VAL A 76 3.78 20.26 -20.10
CA VAL A 76 5.11 19.72 -20.44
C VAL A 76 5.24 19.30 -21.90
N THR A 77 4.16 18.84 -22.52
CA THR A 77 4.19 18.28 -23.89
C THR A 77 3.99 19.35 -24.96
N PHE A 78 3.15 20.36 -24.69
CA PHE A 78 2.72 21.32 -25.70
C PHE A 78 3.46 22.66 -25.65
N VAL A 79 4.08 23.01 -24.52
CA VAL A 79 4.78 24.28 -24.34
C VAL A 79 6.26 24.07 -24.66
N PRO A 80 6.80 24.66 -25.74
CA PRO A 80 8.18 24.44 -26.14
C PRO A 80 9.19 25.25 -25.33
N GLU A 81 8.82 26.44 -24.83
CA GLU A 81 9.71 27.28 -24.03
C GLU A 81 9.76 26.82 -22.57
N ASN A 82 10.95 26.47 -22.09
CA ASN A 82 11.17 25.95 -20.73
C ASN A 82 10.65 26.89 -19.63
N HIS A 83 10.88 28.21 -19.76
CA HIS A 83 10.44 29.18 -18.77
C HIS A 83 8.91 29.31 -18.72
N VAL A 84 8.25 29.32 -19.88
CA VAL A 84 6.78 29.35 -19.97
C VAL A 84 6.19 28.06 -19.42
N GLN A 85 6.83 26.91 -19.70
CA GLN A 85 6.43 25.60 -19.20
C GLN A 85 6.45 25.55 -17.67
N ILE A 86 7.55 25.99 -17.04
CA ILE A 86 7.67 26.04 -15.57
C ILE A 86 6.64 27.00 -14.98
N PHE A 87 6.45 28.17 -15.60
CA PHE A 87 5.48 29.16 -15.14
C PHE A 87 4.03 28.63 -15.21
N LEU A 88 3.63 28.00 -16.32
CA LEU A 88 2.30 27.41 -16.45
C LEU A 88 2.10 26.25 -15.47
N ALA A 89 3.12 25.39 -15.29
CA ALA A 89 3.08 24.33 -14.29
C ALA A 89 2.91 24.90 -12.88
N LEU A 90 3.58 26.00 -12.55
CA LEU A 90 3.44 26.69 -11.28
C LEU A 90 2.00 27.18 -11.04
N TRP A 91 1.36 27.80 -12.03
CA TRP A 91 -0.03 28.24 -11.95
C TRP A 91 -0.99 27.08 -11.73
N VAL A 92 -0.84 26.01 -12.53
CA VAL A 92 -1.63 24.78 -12.37
C VAL A 92 -1.50 24.26 -10.94
N MET A 93 -0.28 24.07 -10.45
CA MET A 93 -0.05 23.54 -9.11
C MET A 93 -0.57 24.45 -8.00
N SER A 94 -0.50 25.77 -8.18
CA SER A 94 -1.01 26.76 -7.23
C SER A 94 -2.54 26.69 -7.12
N ILE A 95 -3.24 26.54 -8.24
CA ILE A 95 -4.70 26.35 -8.26
C ILE A 95 -5.09 25.07 -7.52
N PHE A 96 -4.40 23.96 -7.78
CA PHE A 96 -4.69 22.69 -7.10
C PHE A 96 -4.32 22.72 -5.61
N LEU A 97 -3.27 23.45 -5.23
CA LEU A 97 -2.95 23.71 -3.83
C LEU A 97 -4.08 24.49 -3.14
N ALA A 98 -4.59 25.56 -3.77
CA ALA A 98 -5.71 26.32 -3.23
C ALA A 98 -6.96 25.43 -3.06
N PHE A 99 -7.28 24.61 -4.06
CA PHE A 99 -8.37 23.64 -3.96
C PHE A 99 -8.16 22.63 -2.82
N GLN A 100 -6.95 22.09 -2.66
CA GLN A 100 -6.63 21.16 -1.58
C GLN A 100 -6.80 21.80 -0.19
N LEU A 101 -6.32 23.04 -0.02
CA LEU A 101 -6.41 23.77 1.25
C LEU A 101 -7.85 24.10 1.65
N VAL A 102 -8.71 24.44 0.68
CA VAL A 102 -10.12 24.77 0.90
C VAL A 102 -10.97 23.52 1.11
N CYS A 103 -10.82 22.50 0.24
CA CYS A 103 -11.72 21.35 0.24
C CYS A 103 -11.36 20.29 1.29
N GLN A 104 -10.08 20.10 1.61
CA GLN A 104 -9.55 19.10 2.55
C GLN A 104 -10.25 17.73 2.43
N PRO A 105 -10.17 17.10 1.26
CA PRO A 105 -11.03 15.99 0.84
C PRO A 105 -10.77 14.69 1.62
N LEU A 106 -9.57 14.52 2.19
CA LEU A 106 -9.20 13.28 2.88
C LEU A 106 -9.95 13.16 4.20
N ALA A 107 -10.27 11.91 4.57
CA ALA A 107 -10.98 11.60 5.81
C ALA A 107 -10.13 11.94 7.05
N TYR A 108 -8.82 11.69 6.96
CA TYR A 108 -7.87 11.94 8.05
C TYR A 108 -7.23 13.33 7.92
N LYS A 109 -7.26 14.11 9.01
CA LYS A 109 -6.66 15.46 9.05
C LYS A 109 -5.16 15.43 8.77
N GLU A 110 -4.42 14.47 9.34
CA GLU A 110 -2.98 14.35 9.08
C GLU A 110 -2.68 14.05 7.61
N ALA A 111 -3.51 13.25 6.94
CA ALA A 111 -3.35 12.98 5.52
C ALA A 111 -3.59 14.25 4.67
N ASN A 112 -4.58 15.09 5.02
CA ASN A 112 -4.77 16.39 4.37
C ASN A 112 -3.58 17.34 4.58
N ARG A 113 -2.99 17.35 5.78
CA ARG A 113 -1.81 18.18 6.08
C ARG A 113 -0.61 17.73 5.25
N LEU A 114 -0.39 16.42 5.15
CA LEU A 114 0.69 15.85 4.35
C LEU A 114 0.51 16.13 2.85
N GLU A 115 -0.69 15.96 2.30
CA GLU A 115 -0.98 16.27 0.89
C GLU A 115 -0.86 17.78 0.61
N SER A 116 -1.29 18.63 1.54
CA SER A 116 -1.15 20.08 1.37
C SER A 116 0.32 20.51 1.44
N ALA A 117 1.10 19.91 2.33
CA ALA A 117 2.53 20.17 2.46
C ALA A 117 3.31 19.67 1.22
N SER A 118 2.96 18.52 0.66
CA SER A 118 3.57 18.00 -0.57
C SER A 118 3.23 18.86 -1.79
N LEU A 119 2.01 19.40 -1.86
CA LEU A 119 1.63 20.35 -2.91
C LEU A 119 2.36 21.69 -2.75
N LEU A 120 2.45 22.21 -1.52
CA LEU A 120 3.18 23.43 -1.23
C LEU A 120 4.66 23.29 -1.59
N ILE A 121 5.30 22.17 -1.24
CA ILE A 121 6.71 21.96 -1.56
C ILE A 121 6.95 21.86 -3.06
N LEU A 122 6.00 21.28 -3.80
CA LEU A 122 6.08 21.21 -5.26
C LEU A 122 5.97 22.60 -5.89
N VAL A 123 5.07 23.46 -5.37
CA VAL A 123 4.97 24.87 -5.78
C VAL A 123 6.26 25.64 -5.47
N LEU A 124 6.84 25.46 -4.28
CA LEU A 124 8.12 26.09 -3.91
C LEU A 124 9.27 25.60 -4.79
N THR A 125 9.31 24.29 -5.09
CA THR A 125 10.30 23.68 -5.97
C THR A 125 10.21 24.25 -7.38
N LEU A 126 9.00 24.43 -7.91
CA LEU A 126 8.78 25.06 -9.22
C LEU A 126 9.21 26.54 -9.22
N ASN A 127 8.99 27.28 -8.13
CA ASN A 127 9.51 28.65 -7.99
C ASN A 127 11.04 28.68 -8.03
N LEU A 128 11.71 27.78 -7.31
CA LEU A 128 13.17 27.69 -7.32
C LEU A 128 13.70 27.23 -8.68
N ALA A 129 13.01 26.31 -9.34
CA ALA A 129 13.35 25.84 -10.68
C ALA A 129 13.29 26.97 -11.71
N LEU A 130 12.36 27.93 -11.56
CA LEU A 130 12.30 29.12 -12.41
C LEU A 130 13.58 29.97 -12.30
N LEU A 131 14.20 30.06 -11.13
CA LEU A 131 15.47 30.78 -10.95
C LEU A 131 16.68 30.07 -11.58
N LEU A 132 16.54 28.79 -11.93
CA LEU A 132 17.61 28.02 -12.59
C LEU A 132 17.54 28.11 -14.12
N VAL A 133 16.51 28.76 -14.66
CA VAL A 133 16.32 28.99 -16.09
C VAL A 133 17.45 29.92 -16.59
N PRO A 134 18.21 29.52 -17.63
CA PRO A 134 19.34 30.31 -18.16
C PRO A 134 18.99 31.75 -18.54
N GLU A 135 17.76 32.00 -18.96
CA GLU A 135 17.22 33.29 -19.38
C GLU A 135 17.31 34.38 -18.29
N PHE A 136 17.38 34.01 -17.00
CA PHE A 136 17.59 34.97 -15.90
C PHE A 136 19.06 35.36 -15.69
N GLY A 137 20.01 34.72 -16.37
CA GLY A 137 21.42 35.13 -16.38
C GLY A 137 22.18 34.97 -15.05
N PHE A 138 21.68 34.15 -14.11
CA PHE A 138 22.40 33.89 -12.87
C PHE A 138 23.71 33.13 -13.12
N SER A 139 24.78 33.53 -12.43
CA SER A 139 26.07 32.85 -12.51
C SER A 139 26.01 31.46 -11.86
N SER A 140 26.83 30.53 -12.34
CA SER A 140 26.85 29.14 -11.86
C SER A 140 27.10 29.04 -10.35
N ILE A 141 27.85 29.99 -9.78
CA ILE A 141 28.13 30.01 -8.33
C ILE A 141 26.89 30.27 -7.48
N VAL A 142 25.88 30.96 -8.03
CA VAL A 142 24.59 31.24 -7.36
C VAL A 142 23.59 30.09 -7.59
N GLN A 143 23.67 29.40 -8.72
CA GLN A 143 22.77 28.29 -9.05
C GLN A 143 22.98 27.06 -8.16
N TRP A 144 24.24 26.70 -7.84
CA TRP A 144 24.55 25.53 -7.01
C TRP A 144 23.89 25.54 -5.62
N PRO A 145 23.98 26.63 -4.83
CA PRO A 145 23.26 26.75 -3.57
C PRO A 145 21.75 26.57 -3.70
N ILE A 146 21.14 27.10 -4.77
CA ILE A 146 19.70 26.95 -5.04
C ILE A 146 19.35 25.48 -5.27
N VAL A 147 20.13 24.76 -6.07
CA VAL A 147 19.95 23.33 -6.31
C VAL A 147 20.08 22.53 -5.02
N VAL A 148 21.12 22.81 -4.21
CA VAL A 148 21.34 22.13 -2.92
C VAL A 148 20.17 22.40 -1.97
N ALA A 149 19.71 23.65 -1.87
CA ALA A 149 18.54 24.00 -1.07
C ALA A 149 17.27 23.28 -1.55
N MET A 150 17.05 23.23 -2.86
CA MET A 150 15.92 22.53 -3.47
C MET A 150 15.92 21.03 -3.14
N ILE A 151 17.07 20.36 -3.27
CA ILE A 151 17.22 18.94 -2.92
C ILE A 151 17.02 18.73 -1.42
N GLY A 152 17.64 19.56 -0.59
CA GLY A 152 17.54 19.46 0.87
C GLY A 152 16.10 19.60 1.36
N VAL A 153 15.40 20.63 0.89
CA VAL A 153 14.00 20.90 1.26
C VAL A 153 13.06 19.76 0.83
N ASN A 154 13.18 19.27 -0.41
CA ASN A 154 12.39 18.12 -0.87
C ASN A 154 12.72 16.84 -0.09
N GLY A 155 14.00 16.61 0.19
CA GLY A 155 14.47 15.48 1.00
C GLY A 155 13.89 15.51 2.41
N CYS A 156 13.90 16.67 3.08
CA CYS A 156 13.30 16.84 4.41
C CYS A 156 11.79 16.53 4.41
N VAL A 157 11.04 17.00 3.41
CA VAL A 157 9.60 16.71 3.31
C VAL A 157 9.37 15.22 3.04
N MET A 158 10.15 14.59 2.16
CA MET A 158 10.05 13.16 1.90
C MET A 158 10.34 12.32 3.15
N LEU A 159 11.37 12.68 3.92
CA LEU A 159 11.68 12.04 5.21
C LEU A 159 10.52 12.20 6.20
N SER A 160 9.93 13.40 6.29
CA SER A 160 8.77 13.65 7.15
C SER A 160 7.58 12.75 6.79
N TYR A 161 7.35 12.53 5.48
CA TYR A 161 6.30 11.67 4.97
C TYR A 161 6.55 10.20 5.35
N ILE A 162 7.79 9.72 5.15
CA ILE A 162 8.20 8.37 5.54
C ILE A 162 7.99 8.16 7.04
N ILE A 163 8.43 9.10 7.88
CA ILE A 163 8.26 9.03 9.34
C ILE A 163 6.77 8.99 9.72
N ALA A 164 5.93 9.85 9.12
CA ALA A 164 4.50 9.90 9.40
C ALA A 164 3.78 8.59 9.01
N VAL A 165 4.12 8.02 7.85
CA VAL A 165 3.60 6.74 7.40
C VAL A 165 4.05 5.61 8.34
N LEU A 166 5.33 5.55 8.69
CA LEU A 166 5.86 4.54 9.60
C LEU A 166 5.21 4.62 10.99
N HIS A 167 4.97 5.83 11.51
CA HIS A 167 4.28 6.03 12.78
C HIS A 167 2.82 5.54 12.71
N THR A 168 2.13 5.83 11.61
CA THR A 168 0.75 5.39 11.37
C THR A 168 0.65 3.87 11.22
N LEU A 169 1.60 3.24 10.53
CA LEU A 169 1.64 1.79 10.39
C LEU A 169 1.93 1.12 11.74
N ARG A 170 2.92 1.62 12.49
CA ARG A 170 3.29 1.08 13.80
C ARG A 170 2.14 1.17 14.81
N SER A 171 1.40 2.28 14.82
CA SER A 171 0.24 2.44 15.72
C SER A 171 -0.89 1.45 15.38
N LYS A 172 -1.24 1.30 14.09
CA LYS A 172 -2.24 0.30 13.66
C LYS A 172 -1.80 -1.13 13.99
N VAL A 173 -0.54 -1.48 13.75
CA VAL A 173 0.01 -2.81 14.08
C VAL A 173 -0.06 -3.07 15.58
N LYS A 174 0.29 -2.09 16.43
CA LYS A 174 0.19 -2.24 17.89
C LYS A 174 -1.24 -2.49 18.36
N LEU A 175 -2.23 -1.78 17.80
CA LEU A 175 -3.65 -1.96 18.14
C LEU A 175 -4.16 -3.36 17.75
N VAL A 176 -3.83 -3.83 16.55
CA VAL A 176 -4.22 -5.17 16.10
C VAL A 176 -3.53 -6.25 16.96
N MET A 177 -2.27 -6.03 17.34
CA MET A 177 -1.56 -6.95 18.24
C MET A 177 -2.16 -6.96 19.65
N SER A 178 -2.57 -5.81 20.20
CA SER A 178 -3.23 -5.76 21.51
C SER A 178 -4.59 -6.46 21.48
N GLU A 179 -5.40 -6.27 20.43
CA GLU A 179 -6.68 -6.98 20.28
C GLU A 179 -6.50 -8.49 20.21
N LYS A 180 -5.49 -8.98 19.47
CA LYS A 180 -5.16 -10.41 19.41
C LYS A 180 -4.74 -10.95 20.77
N LYS A 181 -3.96 -10.18 21.55
CA LYS A 181 -3.55 -10.55 22.91
C LYS A 181 -4.76 -10.67 23.85
N ASP A 182 -5.67 -9.72 23.81
CA ASP A 182 -6.88 -9.71 24.64
C ASP A 182 -7.82 -10.87 24.29
N ARG A 183 -8.00 -11.18 23.00
CA ARG A 183 -8.78 -12.35 22.56
C ARG A 183 -8.17 -13.65 23.06
N LYS A 184 -6.84 -13.81 22.97
CA LYS A 184 -6.14 -15.00 23.47
C LYS A 184 -6.33 -15.15 24.98
N GLN A 185 -6.19 -14.06 25.74
CA GLN A 185 -6.38 -14.05 27.19
C GLN A 185 -7.81 -14.45 27.61
N LYS A 186 -8.84 -13.95 26.89
CA LYS A 186 -10.24 -14.34 27.13
C LYS A 186 -10.49 -15.82 26.86
N ILE A 187 -9.91 -16.36 25.78
CA ILE A 187 -10.02 -17.80 25.45
C ILE A 187 -9.36 -18.65 26.54
N ASP A 188 -8.17 -18.28 27.00
CA ASP A 188 -7.44 -19.03 28.04
C ASP A 188 -8.15 -18.96 29.40
N ALA A 189 -8.73 -17.82 29.76
CA ALA A 189 -9.56 -17.68 30.95
C ALA A 189 -10.81 -18.57 30.89
N LYS A 190 -11.51 -18.61 29.75
CA LYS A 190 -12.70 -19.47 29.55
C LYS A 190 -12.33 -20.96 29.62
N LYS A 191 -11.20 -21.38 29.04
CA LYS A 191 -10.69 -22.76 29.16
C LYS A 191 -10.41 -23.14 30.62
N ARG A 192 -9.85 -22.24 31.43
CA ARG A 192 -9.62 -22.47 32.87
C ARG A 192 -10.93 -22.62 33.64
N GLN A 193 -11.92 -21.77 33.37
CA GLN A 193 -13.24 -21.87 34.01
C GLN A 193 -13.93 -23.21 33.70
N VAL A 194 -13.96 -23.63 32.43
CA VAL A 194 -14.55 -24.93 32.03
C VAL A 194 -13.80 -26.10 32.69
N LYS A 195 -12.46 -26.04 32.74
CA LYS A 195 -11.66 -27.07 33.43
C LYS A 195 -11.98 -27.15 34.92
N MET A 196 -12.14 -26.01 35.60
CA MET A 196 -12.49 -25.96 37.02
C MET A 196 -13.91 -26.49 37.27
N GLN A 197 -14.87 -26.16 36.41
CA GLN A 197 -16.22 -26.72 36.45
C GLN A 197 -16.21 -28.25 36.29
N PHE A 198 -15.45 -28.77 35.33
CA PHE A 198 -15.31 -30.21 35.12
C PHE A 198 -14.67 -30.93 36.31
N LEU A 199 -13.61 -30.36 36.90
CA LEU A 199 -12.96 -30.92 38.09
C LEU A 199 -13.90 -30.91 39.31
N LYS A 200 -14.74 -29.88 39.47
CA LYS A 200 -15.74 -29.80 40.53
C LYS A 200 -16.86 -30.83 40.33
N SER A 201 -17.33 -31.01 39.10
CA SER A 201 -18.40 -31.97 38.74
C SER A 201 -17.99 -33.43 38.94
N ASN A 202 -16.72 -33.76 38.73
CA ASN A 202 -16.22 -35.15 38.83
C ASN A 202 -15.67 -35.53 40.22
N GLY A 203 -15.95 -34.74 41.28
CA GLY A 203 -15.49 -35.04 42.64
C GLY A 203 -13.97 -35.02 42.84
N LEU A 204 -13.20 -34.51 41.86
CA LEU A 204 -11.74 -34.57 41.84
C LEU A 204 -11.06 -33.46 42.67
N PHE A 205 -11.84 -32.61 43.33
CA PHE A 205 -11.34 -31.42 44.04
C PHE A 205 -10.80 -31.69 45.46
N GLY A 206 -10.85 -32.94 45.93
CA GLY A 206 -10.51 -33.31 47.33
C GLY A 206 -9.29 -34.23 47.54
N MET A 207 -8.69 -34.82 46.50
CA MET A 207 -7.63 -35.83 46.71
C MET A 207 -6.22 -35.27 46.48
N LYS A 208 -5.56 -34.89 47.57
CA LYS A 208 -4.09 -34.70 47.67
C LYS A 208 -3.26 -35.95 47.28
N GLY A 209 -3.89 -37.08 46.94
CA GLY A 209 -3.23 -38.33 46.54
C GLY A 209 -2.87 -38.47 45.04
N PHE A 210 -3.29 -37.56 44.16
CA PHE A 210 -3.22 -37.81 42.71
C PHE A 210 -1.84 -37.60 42.05
N GLN A 211 -0.81 -37.16 42.79
CA GLN A 211 0.56 -37.11 42.26
C GLN A 211 1.24 -38.49 42.23
N ARG A 212 0.78 -39.47 43.02
CA ARG A 212 1.34 -40.84 43.00
C ARG A 212 0.75 -41.75 41.92
N PHE A 213 -0.42 -41.42 41.35
CA PHE A 213 -1.10 -42.30 40.39
C PHE A 213 -0.84 -41.99 38.90
N LYS A 214 -0.30 -40.81 38.56
CA LYS A 214 -0.01 -40.46 37.16
C LYS A 214 1.26 -41.12 36.60
N GLY A 215 2.21 -41.52 37.44
CA GLY A 215 3.43 -42.20 36.97
C GLY A 215 3.15 -43.61 36.44
N ALA A 216 2.41 -44.42 37.20
CA ALA A 216 2.24 -45.84 36.87
C ALA A 216 1.08 -46.11 35.89
N ALA A 217 -0.04 -45.41 36.01
CA ALA A 217 -1.21 -45.66 35.17
C ALA A 217 -1.06 -45.09 33.74
N TRP A 218 -0.42 -43.92 33.61
CA TRP A 218 -0.21 -43.29 32.31
C TRP A 218 0.91 -43.97 31.50
N ALA A 219 1.95 -44.48 32.18
CA ALA A 219 3.00 -45.30 31.56
C ALA A 219 2.43 -46.62 30.98
N ASN A 220 1.55 -47.29 31.70
CA ASN A 220 0.90 -48.52 31.21
C ASN A 220 -0.07 -48.26 30.05
N ILE A 221 -0.79 -47.13 30.04
CA ILE A 221 -1.69 -46.78 28.93
C ILE A 221 -0.89 -46.35 27.67
N TRP A 222 0.25 -45.68 27.83
CA TRP A 222 1.12 -45.32 26.71
C TRP A 222 1.81 -46.57 26.11
N LEU A 223 2.32 -47.48 26.94
CA LEU A 223 2.90 -48.76 26.49
C LEU A 223 1.86 -49.66 25.81
N LYS A 224 0.62 -49.70 26.32
CA LYS A 224 -0.47 -50.48 25.71
C LYS A 224 -0.97 -49.90 24.38
N ARG A 225 -0.71 -48.61 24.11
CA ARG A 225 -1.10 -47.94 22.85
C ARG A 225 -0.05 -48.06 21.75
N ASN A 226 1.24 -48.20 22.09
CA ASN A 226 2.34 -48.34 21.13
C ASN A 226 2.67 -49.79 20.73
N ASN A 227 2.21 -50.80 21.48
CA ASN A 227 2.45 -52.22 21.15
C ASN A 227 1.54 -52.81 20.06
N ASN A 228 0.59 -52.03 19.50
CA ASN A 228 -0.26 -52.47 18.39
C ASN A 228 0.18 -51.94 17.01
N ALA A 229 1.36 -51.34 16.91
CA ALA A 229 1.97 -51.05 15.62
C ALA A 229 2.78 -52.27 15.15
N THR A 230 2.08 -53.33 14.74
CA THR A 230 2.65 -54.40 13.92
C THR A 230 3.04 -53.81 12.57
N PHE A 231 4.30 -53.38 12.47
CA PHE A 231 4.94 -53.03 11.22
C PHE A 231 5.04 -54.32 10.39
N SER A 232 4.21 -54.44 9.35
CA SER A 232 4.27 -55.52 8.36
C SER A 232 5.35 -55.19 7.32
N PRO A 233 6.43 -55.97 7.20
CA PRO A 233 7.41 -55.81 6.13
C PRO A 233 7.08 -56.83 5.03
N LYS A 234 6.55 -56.34 3.90
CA LYS A 234 6.42 -57.01 2.58
C LYS A 234 5.59 -56.05 1.70
N GLY A 235 5.97 -55.58 0.54
CA GLY A 235 7.14 -55.76 -0.31
C GLY A 235 6.82 -55.02 -1.61
N PHE A 236 7.77 -54.27 -2.14
CA PHE A 236 7.74 -53.87 -3.55
C PHE A 236 9.17 -53.88 -4.05
N ILE A 237 9.50 -54.96 -4.76
CA ILE A 237 10.75 -55.17 -5.49
C ILE A 237 10.48 -54.82 -6.95
N GLY A 238 11.46 -54.15 -7.57
CA GLY A 238 11.66 -54.08 -9.02
C GLY A 238 11.62 -52.63 -9.53
N GLY A 239 12.65 -52.07 -10.16
CA GLY A 239 14.02 -52.46 -10.51
C GLY A 239 14.79 -51.13 -10.69
N ALA A 240 16.05 -51.04 -10.28
CA ALA A 240 17.20 -51.19 -11.17
C ALA A 240 16.99 -50.49 -12.53
N ASP A 241 17.54 -49.28 -12.68
CA ASP A 241 18.69 -49.13 -13.57
C ASP A 241 19.51 -47.87 -13.23
N LEU A 242 20.78 -48.14 -12.98
CA LEU A 242 21.90 -47.22 -13.02
C LEU A 242 22.23 -46.95 -14.49
N SER A 243 22.59 -45.71 -14.85
CA SER A 243 23.81 -45.41 -15.62
C SER A 243 23.81 -43.98 -16.16
N ALA A 244 25.01 -43.37 -16.08
CA ALA A 244 25.59 -42.38 -16.98
C ALA A 244 24.93 -40.98 -17.08
N ALA A 245 25.59 -39.90 -16.67
CA ALA A 245 26.83 -39.29 -17.19
C ALA A 245 26.61 -38.35 -18.38
N GLN A 246 27.52 -37.36 -18.47
CA GLN A 246 27.73 -36.33 -19.50
C GLN A 246 26.80 -35.12 -19.47
N LYS A 247 27.27 -33.87 -19.20
CA LYS A 247 28.41 -33.07 -19.74
C LYS A 247 28.10 -32.53 -21.14
N ASP A 248 27.94 -31.21 -21.23
CA ASP A 248 28.32 -30.27 -22.33
C ASP A 248 27.59 -28.94 -22.02
N ASP A 249 28.23 -27.81 -21.73
CA ASP A 249 29.26 -27.04 -22.44
C ASP A 249 28.94 -26.72 -23.91
N SER A 250 28.77 -25.41 -24.14
CA SER A 250 29.10 -24.66 -25.37
C SER A 250 28.05 -24.62 -26.50
N PRO A 251 28.14 -23.64 -27.42
CA PRO A 251 29.09 -22.52 -27.52
C PRO A 251 28.54 -21.14 -27.14
#